data_AF-A0A1T4JVC4-F1
#
_entry.id   AF-A0A1T4JVC4-F1
#
_cell.length_a   1.000
_cell.length_b   1.000
_cell.length_c   1.000
_cell.angle_alpha   90.00
_cell.angle_beta   90.00
_cell.angle_gamma   90.00
#
_symmetry.space_group_name_H-M   'P 1'
#
loop_
_entity.id
_entity.type
_entity.pdbx_description
1 polymer ?
#
loop_
_entity_poly.entity_id
_entity_poly.type
_entity_poly.pdbx_seq_one_letter_code
_entity_poly.pdbx_strand_id
1 'polypeptide(L)' 'MPTHEQKICPRCKQSFECKVGDVAHCHCSTVQLTMEERAFTEERYTDCLCNNCLKDIKNKYIFFKEKYLSPNQ' A
#
# COMPACT_ATOMS: atom_id res chain seq x y z
N MET A 1 -8.76 -10.41 21.33
CA MET A 1 -8.06 -11.27 20.35
C MET A 1 -7.93 -10.43 19.09
N PRO A 2 -6.72 -10.15 18.56
CA PRO A 2 -6.61 -9.44 17.30
C PRO A 2 -7.19 -10.34 16.21
N THR A 3 -8.34 -9.96 15.66
CA THR A 3 -8.99 -10.62 14.54
C THR A 3 -8.13 -10.38 13.31
N HIS A 4 -7.28 -11.35 12.99
CA HIS A 4 -6.58 -11.41 11.71
C HIS A 4 -7.62 -11.74 10.64
N GLU A 5 -8.03 -10.73 9.87
CA GLU A 5 -9.00 -10.93 8.81
C GLU A 5 -8.25 -11.31 7.54
N GLN A 6 -8.50 -12.52 7.03
CA GLN A 6 -8.02 -12.90 5.72
C GLN A 6 -8.82 -12.13 4.67
N LYS A 7 -8.17 -11.15 4.03
CA LYS A 7 -8.75 -10.36 2.96
C LYS A 7 -8.17 -10.76 1.63
N ILE A 8 -8.92 -10.52 0.56
CA ILE A 8 -8.44 -10.72 -0.81
C ILE A 8 -8.01 -9.37 -1.35
N CYS A 9 -6.75 -9.26 -1.76
CA CYS A 9 -6.23 -8.04 -2.34
C CYS A 9 -7.00 -7.71 -3.63
N PRO A 10 -7.65 -6.54 -3.76
CA PRO A 10 -8.43 -6.20 -4.94
C PRO A 10 -7.56 -6.10 -6.21
N ARG A 11 -6.25 -5.86 -6.05
CA ARG A 11 -5.27 -5.70 -7.13
C ARG A 11 -4.73 -7.03 -7.68
N CYS A 12 -4.15 -7.87 -6.83
CA CYS A 12 -3.54 -9.14 -7.26
C CYS A 12 -4.44 -10.37 -7.04
N LYS A 13 -5.62 -10.19 -6.42
CA LYS A 13 -6.57 -11.25 -6.06
C LYS A 13 -5.99 -12.35 -5.16
N GLN A 14 -4.86 -12.10 -4.50
CA GLN A 14 -4.30 -13.02 -3.52
C GLN A 14 -4.90 -12.77 -2.13
N SER A 15 -5.16 -13.86 -1.42
CA SER A 15 -5.48 -13.84 0.00
C SER A 15 -4.26 -13.38 0.81
N PHE A 16 -4.46 -12.44 1.71
CA PHE A 16 -3.43 -11.97 2.63
C PHE A 16 -4.03 -11.71 4.00
N GLU A 17 -3.18 -11.73 5.02
CA GLU A 17 -3.58 -11.41 6.38
C GLU A 17 -3.65 -9.89 6.55
N CYS A 18 -4.86 -9.37 6.72
CA CYS A 18 -5.07 -7.96 7.04
C CYS A 18 -5.15 -7.80 8.55
N LYS A 19 -4.19 -7.05 9.11
CA LYS A 19 -4.16 -6.68 10.53
C LYS A 19 -4.76 -5.30 10.75
N VAL A 20 -5.90 -4.99 10.14
CA VAL A 20 -6.54 -3.67 10.35
C VAL A 20 -6.92 -3.44 11.81
N GLY A 21 -7.26 -4.52 12.54
CA GLY A 21 -7.50 -4.47 14.00
C GLY A 21 -6.25 -4.22 14.85
N ASP A 22 -5.06 -4.32 14.25
CA ASP A 22 -3.77 -3.96 14.85
C ASP A 22 -2.98 -3.11 13.86
N VAL A 23 -3.39 -1.84 13.75
CA VAL A 23 -2.81 -0.88 12.81
C VAL A 23 -1.30 -0.73 12.96
N ALA A 24 -0.74 -0.97 14.15
CA ALA A 24 0.70 -0.91 14.39
C ALA A 24 1.46 -2.01 13.63
N HIS A 25 0.85 -3.19 13.47
CA HIS A 25 1.39 -4.32 12.71
C HIS A 25 0.77 -4.50 11.32
N CYS A 26 -0.08 -3.57 10.88
CA CYS A 26 -0.69 -3.64 9.57
C CYS A 26 0.35 -3.43 8.46
N HIS A 27 0.21 -4.19 7.38
CA HIS A 27 1.06 -4.05 6.19
C HIS A 27 1.09 -2.61 5.66
N CYS A 28 -0.05 -1.91 5.69
CA CYS A 28 -0.17 -0.51 5.29
C CYS A 28 0.68 0.44 6.14
N SER A 29 0.94 0.11 7.40
CA SER A 29 1.77 0.91 8.32
C SER A 29 3.25 0.52 8.24
N THR A 30 3.53 -0.78 8.04
CA THR A 30 4.92 -1.26 7.85
C THR A 30 5.53 -0.81 6.52
N VAL A 31 4.74 -0.69 5.47
CA VAL A 31 5.20 -0.09 4.22
C VAL A 31 5.12 1.42 4.39
N GLN A 32 6.26 2.08 4.52
CA GLN A 32 6.32 3.53 4.63
C GLN A 32 5.91 4.19 3.31
N LEU A 33 4.61 4.45 3.17
CA LEU A 33 4.02 5.19 2.07
C LEU A 33 3.96 6.67 2.43
N THR A 34 4.31 7.55 1.50
CA THR A 34 4.11 8.99 1.66
C THR A 34 2.62 9.33 1.63
N MET A 35 2.26 10.54 2.07
CA MET A 35 0.88 11.02 2.01
C MET A 35 0.31 10.96 0.58
N GLU A 36 1.13 11.26 -0.42
CA GLU A 36 0.76 11.19 -1.84
C GLU A 36 0.47 9.75 -2.28
N GLU A 37 1.34 8.80 -1.92
CA GLU A 37 1.18 7.38 -2.24
C GLU A 37 -0.05 6.77 -1.55
N ARG A 38 -0.31 7.19 -0.30
CA ARG A 38 -1.51 6.81 0.44
C ARG A 38 -2.77 7.35 -0.21
N ALA A 39 -2.82 8.65 -0.52
CA ALA A 39 -3.96 9.23 -1.23
C ALA A 39 -4.21 8.55 -2.59
N PHE A 40 -3.15 8.27 -3.34
CA PHE A 40 -3.24 7.54 -4.62
C PHE A 40 -3.84 6.14 -4.47
N THR A 41 -3.49 5.43 -3.38
CA THR A 41 -4.04 4.10 -3.10
C THR A 41 -5.47 4.17 -2.60
N GLU A 42 -5.82 5.10 -1.71
CA GLU A 42 -7.18 5.30 -1.20
C GLU A 42 -8.16 5.75 -2.30
N GLU A 43 -7.71 6.55 -3.28
CA GLU A 43 -8.51 6.98 -4.43
C GLU A 43 -8.81 5.81 -5.40
N ARG A 44 -7.89 4.86 -5.54
CA ARG A 44 -7.99 3.75 -6.51
C ARG A 44 -8.52 2.45 -5.93
N TYR A 45 -8.31 2.23 -4.64
CA TYR A 45 -8.64 0.98 -3.97
C TYR A 45 -9.41 1.29 -2.68
N THR A 46 -10.65 0.82 -2.62
CA THR A 46 -11.52 1.01 -1.45
C THR A 46 -11.30 -0.04 -0.36
N ASP A 47 -10.39 -1.00 -0.56
CA ASP A 47 -10.07 -2.06 0.40
C ASP A 47 -8.56 -2.23 0.55
N CYS A 48 -8.14 -3.03 1.54
CA CYS A 48 -6.74 -3.19 1.90
C CYS A 48 -5.96 -3.92 0.80
N LEU A 49 -4.76 -3.43 0.52
CA LEU A 49 -3.82 -4.06 -0.39
C LEU A 49 -2.82 -4.92 0.37
N CYS A 50 -2.42 -6.03 -0.24
CA CYS A 50 -1.36 -6.86 0.33
C CYS A 50 0.00 -6.14 0.27
N ASN A 51 0.92 -6.55 1.15
CA ASN A 51 2.28 -6.02 1.25
C ASN A 51 3.01 -5.94 -0.11
N ASN A 52 2.87 -6.97 -0.95
CA ASN A 52 3.50 -7.01 -2.28
C ASN A 52 2.93 -5.93 -3.20
N CYS A 53 1.61 -5.72 -3.18
CA CYS A 53 0.97 -4.70 -4.00
C CYS A 53 1.35 -3.29 -3.54
N LEU A 54 1.41 -3.05 -2.22
CA LEU A 54 1.84 -1.79 -1.66
C LEU A 54 3.29 -1.45 -2.05
N LYS A 55 4.20 -2.42 -1.95
CA LYS A 55 5.61 -2.26 -2.38
C LYS A 55 5.74 -1.98 -3.88
N ASP A 56 4.97 -2.69 -4.71
CA ASP A 56 5.00 -2.47 -6.17
C ASP A 56 4.44 -1.08 -6.55
N ILE A 57 3.38 -0.61 -5.89
CA ILE A 57 2.86 0.75 -6.10
C ILE A 57 3.89 1.78 -5.68
N LYS A 58 4.50 1.62 -4.50
CA LYS A 58 5.58 2.49 -4.03
C LYS A 58 6.73 2.54 -5.03
N ASN A 59 7.22 1.39 -5.49
CA ASN A 59 8.29 1.34 -6.49
C ASN A 59 7.88 2.08 -7.77
N LYS A 60 6.68 1.82 -8.30
CA LYS A 60 6.17 2.52 -9.50
C LYS A 60 6.03 4.03 -9.28
N TYR A 61 5.60 4.45 -8.09
CA TYR A 61 5.50 5.86 -7.73
C TYR A 61 6.87 6.53 -7.66
N ILE A 62 7.86 5.88 -7.04
CA ILE A 62 9.25 6.36 -7.01
C ILE A 62 9.81 6.49 -8.43
N PHE A 63 9.69 5.45 -9.27
CA PHE A 63 10.16 5.52 -10.67
C PHE A 63 9.49 6.65 -11.45
N PHE A 64 8.17 6.84 -11.26
CA PHE A 64 7.45 7.94 -11.88
C PHE A 64 7.97 9.29 -11.36
N LYS A 65 8.16 9.42 -10.05
CA LYS A 65 8.67 10.65 -9.43
C LYS A 65 10.10 10.98 -9.88
N GLU A 66 11.02 10.02 -9.92
CA GLU A 66 12.38 10.27 -10.41
C GLU A 66 12.37 10.65 -11.90
N LYS A 67 11.53 9.99 -12.71
CA LYS A 67 11.48 10.25 -14.15
C LYS A 67 10.82 11.59 -14.52
N TYR A 68 9.81 12.03 -13.75
CA TYR A 68 8.96 13.17 -14.13
C TYR A 68 8.94 14.33 -13.14
N LEU A 69 9.34 14.10 -11.89
CA LEU A 69 9.34 15.10 -10.83
C LEU A 69 10.74 15.48 -10.35
N SER A 70 11.82 14.97 -10.94
CA SER A 70 13.16 15.50 -10.66
C SER A 70 13.17 17.01 -10.93
N PRO A 71 13.17 17.88 -9.89
CA PRO A 71 13.61 19.24 -10.10
C PRO A 71 15.11 19.12 -10.33
N ASN A 72 15.55 19.54 -11.50
CA ASN A 72 16.96 19.77 -11.80
C ASN A 72 17.59 20.47 -10.57
N GLN A 73 18.46 19.77 -9.83
CA GLN A 73 19.25 20.36 -8.77
C GLN A 73 20.56 20.88 -9.37
#